data_AF-A0A1A7BX48-F1
#
_entry.id   AF-A0A1A7BX48-F1
#
_cell.length_a   1.000
_cell.length_b   1.000
_cell.length_c   1.000
_cell.angle_alpha   90.00
_cell.angle_beta   90.00
_cell.angle_gamma   90.00
#
_symmetry.space_group_name_H-M   'P 1'
#
loop_
_entity.id
_entity.type
_entity.pdbx_description
1 polymer ?
#
loop_
_entity_poly.entity_id
_entity_poly.type
_entity_poly.pdbx_seq_one_letter_code
_entity_poly.pdbx_strand_id
1 'polypeptide(L)'
;MKLIEYVKSHGSQRGLADKIGITPVLISQWANELRPVPPERCVEIERATDAQVTRKDLRPKDWHKIWPELANAPAPRRATDPVPAPGHAGRQPPTTNGILDTVPDRAAVGIDARAIP
;
A
#
# COMPACT_ATOMS: atom_id res chain seq x y z
N MET A 1 -14.76 20.49 -4.67
CA MET A 1 -14.73 21.95 -4.59
C MET A 1 -13.51 22.46 -5.33
N LYS A 2 -13.69 23.30 -6.35
CA LYS A 2 -12.59 23.87 -7.15
C LYS A 2 -11.69 24.76 -6.31
N LEU A 3 -10.38 24.71 -6.58
CA LEU A 3 -9.38 25.55 -5.91
C LEU A 3 -9.74 27.04 -5.97
N ILE A 4 -10.29 27.51 -7.10
CA ILE A 4 -10.73 28.90 -7.27
C ILE A 4 -11.89 29.29 -6.33
N GLU A 5 -12.84 28.38 -6.12
CA GLU A 5 -14.00 28.62 -5.25
C GLU A 5 -13.56 28.59 -3.77
N TYR A 6 -12.64 27.69 -3.43
CA TYR A 6 -12.03 27.65 -2.10
C TYR A 6 -11.30 28.96 -1.77
N VAL A 7 -10.48 29.45 -2.70
CA VAL A 7 -9.79 30.74 -2.54
C VAL A 7 -10.79 31.88 -2.39
N LYS A 8 -11.85 31.94 -3.21
CA LYS A 8 -12.87 33.00 -3.07
C LYS A 8 -13.60 32.94 -1.73
N SER A 9 -13.85 31.75 -1.19
CA SER A 9 -14.61 31.56 0.06
C SER A 9 -13.77 31.77 1.32
N HIS A 10 -12.50 31.32 1.35
CA HIS A 10 -11.64 31.38 2.54
C HIS A 10 -10.62 32.53 2.51
N GLY A 11 -10.67 33.39 1.49
CA GLY A 11 -9.93 34.65 1.44
C GLY A 11 -8.64 34.60 0.62
N SER A 12 -7.58 35.26 1.10
CA SER A 12 -6.40 35.51 0.26
C SER A 12 -5.61 34.24 -0.07
N GLN A 13 -5.32 34.06 -1.38
CA GLN A 13 -4.36 33.08 -1.93
C GLN A 13 -3.05 33.05 -1.14
N ARG A 14 -2.67 34.19 -0.56
CA ARG A 14 -1.48 34.37 0.26
C ARG A 14 -1.44 33.45 1.48
N GLY A 15 -2.56 33.25 2.18
CA GLY A 15 -2.58 32.37 3.35
C GLY A 15 -2.36 30.90 3.00
N LEU A 16 -2.90 30.47 1.85
CA LEU A 16 -2.65 29.12 1.33
C LEU A 16 -1.21 28.97 0.83
N ALA A 17 -0.67 30.02 0.17
CA ALA A 17 0.71 30.07 -0.28
C ALA A 17 1.70 29.97 0.88
N ASP A 18 1.44 30.68 1.99
CA ASP A 18 2.29 30.67 3.17
C ASP A 18 2.33 29.28 3.83
N LYS A 19 1.16 28.63 3.97
CA LYS A 19 1.04 27.27 4.51
C LYS A 19 1.81 26.21 3.70
N ILE A 20 1.88 26.37 2.38
CA ILE A 20 2.53 25.42 1.46
C ILE A 20 3.98 25.86 1.14
N GLY A 21 4.37 27.09 1.47
CA GLY A 21 5.68 27.65 1.14
C GLY A 21 5.86 27.93 -0.36
N ILE A 22 4.80 28.34 -1.07
CA ILE A 22 4.84 28.65 -2.50
C ILE A 22 4.43 30.10 -2.78
N THR A 23 4.81 30.60 -3.95
CA THR A 23 4.44 31.95 -4.38
C THR A 23 2.93 32.02 -4.64
N PRO A 24 2.21 33.08 -4.17
CA PRO A 24 0.77 33.24 -4.39
C PRO A 24 0.40 33.33 -5.88
N VAL A 25 1.33 33.79 -6.72
CA VAL A 25 1.18 33.80 -8.19
C VAL A 25 0.96 32.39 -8.74
N LEU A 26 1.63 31.38 -8.16
CA LEU A 26 1.49 29.98 -8.59
C LEU A 26 0.07 29.46 -8.31
N ILE A 27 -0.47 29.80 -7.13
CA ILE A 27 -1.85 29.48 -6.76
C ILE A 27 -2.84 30.15 -7.70
N SER A 28 -2.62 31.41 -8.06
CA SER A 28 -3.41 32.11 -9.07
C SER A 28 -3.38 31.39 -10.43
N GLN A 29 -2.21 30.96 -10.89
CA GLN A 29 -2.09 30.22 -12.16
C GLN A 29 -2.87 28.91 -12.14
N TRP A 30 -2.87 28.20 -11.00
CA TRP A 30 -3.64 26.97 -10.83
C TRP A 30 -5.14 27.22 -10.70
N ALA A 31 -5.53 28.26 -9.95
CA ALA A 31 -6.93 28.63 -9.76
C ALA A 31 -7.59 29.04 -11.08
N ASN A 32 -6.86 29.73 -11.96
CA ASN A 32 -7.33 30.10 -13.29
C ASN A 32 -7.21 28.99 -14.33
N GLU A 33 -6.83 27.76 -13.92
CA GLU A 33 -6.60 26.61 -14.82
C GLU A 33 -5.57 26.90 -15.95
N LEU A 34 -4.75 27.96 -15.80
CA LEU A 34 -3.70 28.36 -16.76
C LEU A 34 -2.59 27.31 -16.85
N ARG A 35 -2.32 26.62 -15.73
CA ARG A 35 -1.45 25.45 -15.68
C ARG A 35 -2.03 24.35 -14.81
N PRO A 36 -1.85 23.08 -15.21
CA PRO A 36 -2.20 21.96 -14.36
C PRO A 36 -1.31 21.93 -13.11
N VAL A 37 -1.90 21.61 -11.96
CA VAL A 37 -1.15 21.46 -10.70
C VAL A 37 -0.28 20.20 -10.80
N PRO A 38 1.03 20.30 -10.52
CA PRO A 38 1.89 19.13 -10.46
C PRO A 38 1.47 18.22 -9.28
N PRO A 39 1.63 16.90 -9.42
CA PRO A 39 1.05 15.96 -8.46
C PRO A 39 1.61 16.07 -7.05
N GLU A 40 2.89 16.39 -6.93
CA GLU A 40 3.55 16.65 -5.64
C GLU A 40 2.83 17.74 -4.84
N ARG A 41 2.39 18.81 -5.53
CA ARG A 41 1.71 19.96 -4.92
C ARG A 41 0.23 19.69 -4.63
N CYS A 42 -0.42 18.79 -5.36
CA CYS A 42 -1.81 18.42 -5.07
C CYS A 42 -1.96 17.84 -3.65
N VAL A 43 -0.99 17.05 -3.19
CA VAL A 43 -0.99 16.48 -1.84
C VAL A 43 -0.83 17.58 -0.78
N GLU A 44 0.05 18.55 -1.02
CA GLU A 44 0.26 19.67 -0.10
C GLU A 44 -0.98 20.57 0.00
N ILE A 45 -1.63 20.88 -1.12
CA ILE A 45 -2.88 21.64 -1.14
C ILE A 45 -3.97 20.88 -0.37
N GLU A 46 -4.14 19.58 -0.62
CA GLU A 46 -5.14 18.76 0.08
C GLU A 46 -4.91 18.77 1.59
N ARG A 47 -3.65 18.67 2.05
CA ARG A 47 -3.29 18.77 3.47
C ARG A 47 -3.52 20.17 4.03
N ALA A 48 -3.13 21.22 3.31
CA ALA A 48 -3.27 22.61 3.76
C ALA A 48 -4.72 23.10 3.78
N THR A 49 -5.60 22.43 3.04
CA THR A 49 -7.05 22.72 2.96
C THR A 49 -7.91 21.75 3.76
N ASP A 50 -7.30 20.89 4.60
CA ASP A 50 -8.02 19.90 5.43
C ASP A 50 -8.96 19.01 4.58
N ALA A 51 -8.46 18.54 3.43
CA ALA A 51 -9.19 17.74 2.45
C ALA A 51 -10.46 18.39 1.85
N GLN A 52 -10.66 19.71 2.01
CA GLN A 52 -11.73 20.44 1.32
C GLN A 52 -11.52 20.45 -0.20
N VAL A 53 -10.25 20.53 -0.64
CA VAL A 53 -9.86 20.40 -2.05
C VAL A 53 -9.09 19.10 -2.22
N THR A 54 -9.69 18.14 -2.92
CA THR A 54 -9.07 16.83 -3.15
C THR A 54 -8.27 16.80 -4.44
N ARG A 55 -7.32 15.87 -4.54
CA ARG A 55 -6.50 15.67 -5.76
C ARG A 55 -7.35 15.39 -7.02
N LYS A 56 -8.52 14.76 -6.84
CA LYS A 56 -9.50 14.48 -7.91
C LYS A 56 -10.12 15.75 -8.48
N ASP A 57 -10.35 16.74 -7.62
CA ASP A 57 -10.90 18.04 -8.01
C ASP A 57 -9.85 18.90 -8.72
N LEU A 58 -8.59 18.86 -8.26
CA LEU A 58 -7.46 19.56 -8.90
C LEU A 58 -7.10 19.00 -10.28
N ARG A 59 -7.23 17.68 -10.49
CA ARG A 59 -6.90 17.02 -11.77
C ARG A 59 -7.93 15.96 -12.15
N PRO A 60 -9.13 16.35 -12.62
CA PRO A 60 -10.17 15.39 -12.98
C PRO A 60 -9.79 14.48 -14.16
N LYS A 61 -8.84 14.88 -15.02
CA LYS A 61 -8.42 14.12 -16.21
C LYS A 61 -7.29 13.12 -15.99
N ASP A 62 -6.35 13.41 -15.09
CA ASP A 62 -5.12 12.61 -14.93
C ASP A 62 -4.98 11.93 -13.56
N TRP A 63 -5.88 12.19 -12.61
CA TRP A 63 -5.75 11.65 -11.25
C TRP A 63 -5.63 10.12 -11.22
N HIS A 64 -6.38 9.41 -12.07
CA HIS A 64 -6.33 7.94 -12.17
C HIS A 64 -4.97 7.40 -12.65
N LYS A 65 -4.22 8.18 -13.44
CA LYS A 65 -2.90 7.77 -13.95
C LYS A 65 -1.80 7.95 -12.90
N ILE A 66 -1.94 8.97 -12.07
CA ILE A 66 -0.92 9.34 -11.09
C ILE A 66 -1.16 8.64 -9.75
N TRP A 67 -2.42 8.52 -9.33
CA TRP A 67 -2.82 7.85 -8.08
C TRP A 67 -3.86 6.75 -8.35
N PRO A 68 -3.48 5.65 -9.00
CA PRO A 68 -4.38 4.51 -9.17
C PRO A 68 -4.85 3.94 -7.82
N GLU A 69 -4.07 4.07 -6.76
CA GLU A 69 -4.42 3.64 -5.40
C GLU A 69 -5.63 4.40 -4.81
N LEU A 70 -5.88 5.63 -5.25
CA LEU A 70 -7.08 6.41 -4.86
C LEU A 70 -8.35 5.95 -5.60
N ALA A 71 -8.20 5.25 -6.72
CA ALA A 71 -9.31 4.63 -7.44
C ALA A 71 -9.64 3.26 -6.86
N ASN A 72 -8.62 2.52 -6.41
CA ASN A 72 -8.75 1.16 -5.91
C ASN A 72 -8.57 1.05 -4.40
N ALA A 73 -8.75 2.14 -3.64
CA ALA A 73 -8.63 2.09 -2.18
C ALA A 73 -9.63 1.03 -1.68
N PRO A 74 -9.16 -0.15 -1.20
CA PRO A 74 -10.06 -1.10 -0.61
C PRO A 74 -10.67 -0.37 0.58
N ALA A 75 -12.00 -0.42 0.69
CA ALA A 75 -12.71 0.13 1.83
C ALA A 75 -11.90 -0.18 3.10
N PRO A 76 -11.66 0.79 4.01
CA PRO A 76 -10.90 0.52 5.21
C PRO A 76 -11.51 -0.74 5.79
N ARG A 77 -10.71 -1.82 5.90
CA ARG A 77 -11.14 -3.03 6.59
C ARG A 77 -11.53 -2.53 7.96
N ARG A 78 -12.84 -2.34 8.13
CA ARG A 78 -13.40 -1.78 9.35
C ARG A 78 -12.87 -2.73 10.43
N ALA A 79 -12.44 -2.24 11.58
CA ALA A 79 -11.94 -3.12 12.65
C ALA A 79 -12.97 -4.18 13.10
N THR A 80 -14.20 -4.11 12.56
CA THR A 80 -15.29 -5.09 12.66
C THR A 80 -15.29 -6.16 11.56
N ASP A 81 -14.33 -6.20 10.64
CA ASP A 81 -14.14 -7.36 9.78
C ASP A 81 -13.91 -8.55 10.73
N PRO A 82 -14.79 -9.57 10.74
CA PRO A 82 -14.59 -10.70 11.63
C PRO A 82 -13.22 -11.26 11.30
N VAL A 83 -12.32 -11.26 12.30
CA VAL A 83 -11.05 -11.99 12.24
C VAL A 83 -11.37 -13.31 11.54
N PRO A 84 -10.80 -13.61 10.36
CA PRO A 84 -11.03 -14.91 9.73
C PRO A 84 -10.66 -15.92 10.80
N ALA A 85 -11.65 -16.71 11.22
CA ALA A 85 -11.51 -17.64 12.33
C ALA A 85 -10.17 -18.34 12.17
N PRO A 86 -9.29 -18.40 13.19
CA PRO A 86 -7.99 -19.04 13.05
C PRO A 86 -8.25 -20.41 12.45
N GLY A 87 -7.93 -20.54 11.17
CA GLY A 87 -8.09 -21.76 10.43
C GLY A 87 -7.34 -22.77 11.25
N HIS A 88 -8.08 -23.77 11.75
CA HIS A 88 -7.53 -24.92 12.46
C HIS A 88 -6.17 -25.21 11.86
N ALA A 89 -5.11 -25.06 12.65
CA ALA A 89 -3.86 -25.72 12.33
C ALA A 89 -4.29 -27.17 12.10
N GLY A 90 -4.34 -27.56 10.82
CA GLY A 90 -4.76 -28.88 10.45
C GLY A 90 -3.95 -29.80 11.33
N ARG A 91 -4.61 -30.73 12.01
CA ARG A 91 -3.91 -31.90 12.52
C ARG A 91 -3.09 -32.38 11.33
N GLN A 92 -1.76 -32.22 11.42
CA GLN A 92 -0.85 -32.89 10.51
C GLN A 92 -1.33 -34.34 10.51
N PRO A 93 -1.74 -34.93 9.36
CA PRO A 93 -2.06 -36.34 9.35
C PRO A 93 -0.85 -37.08 9.91
N PRO A 94 -1.05 -38.10 10.76
CA PRO A 94 0.06 -38.82 11.35
C PRO A 94 0.96 -39.29 10.21
N THR A 95 2.19 -38.79 10.21
CA THR A 95 3.19 -39.19 9.23
C THR A 95 3.45 -40.67 9.44
N THR A 96 2.89 -41.51 8.56
CA THR A 96 3.21 -42.94 8.46
C THR A 96 4.63 -43.07 7.93
N ASN A 97 5.64 -42.83 8.77
CA ASN A 97 7.03 -43.21 8.55
C ASN A 97 7.80 -43.08 9.87
N GLY A 98 7.35 -43.86 10.84
CA GLY A 98 8.05 -44.07 12.09
C GLY A 98 7.30 -45.11 12.89
N ILE A 99 7.97 -46.19 13.26
CA ILE A 99 7.53 -47.28 14.14
C ILE A 99 6.86 -48.46 13.39
N LEU A 100 7.70 -49.38 12.91
CA LEU A 100 7.84 -50.75 13.45
C LEU A 100 9.04 -51.38 12.70
N ASP A 101 10.13 -51.84 13.31
CA ASP A 101 10.29 -52.91 14.32
C ASP A 101 10.98 -54.13 13.68
N THR A 102 11.70 -54.89 14.50
CA THR A 102 12.28 -56.21 14.24
C THR A 102 13.63 -56.24 13.50
N VAL A 103 14.69 -56.31 14.29
CA VAL A 103 15.95 -56.98 13.93
C VAL A 103 15.65 -58.45 13.62
N PRO A 104 16.03 -59.00 12.45
CA PRO A 104 16.14 -60.44 12.28
C PRO A 104 17.57 -60.90 12.64
N ASP A 105 17.61 -61.84 13.58
CA ASP A 105 18.71 -62.76 13.85
C ASP A 105 19.06 -63.56 12.57
N ARG A 106 20.36 -63.83 12.35
CA ARG A 106 20.97 -64.73 11.34
C ARG A 106 21.24 -64.14 9.93
N ALA A 107 22.50 -63.86 9.63
CA ALA A 107 23.35 -64.71 8.75
C ALA A 107 24.55 -63.92 8.18
N ALA A 108 25.71 -64.55 8.29
CA ALA A 108 27.02 -64.04 7.94
C ALA A 108 27.35 -64.10 6.44
N VAL A 109 28.31 -63.25 6.02
CA VAL A 109 29.30 -63.33 4.90
C VAL A 109 29.56 -61.87 4.49
N GLY A 110 30.72 -61.24 4.69
CA GLY A 110 32.08 -61.73 4.76
C GLY A 110 32.78 -61.42 3.45
N ILE A 111 33.34 -60.22 3.27
CA ILE A 111 34.45 -59.95 2.33
C ILE A 111 35.30 -58.79 2.89
N ASP A 112 36.42 -59.13 3.54
CA ASP A 112 37.60 -58.27 3.60
C ASP A 112 38.46 -58.58 2.38
N ALA A 113 38.97 -57.52 1.73
CA ALA A 113 40.31 -57.50 1.14
C ALA A 113 40.51 -56.17 0.38
N ARG A 114 41.00 -55.13 1.09
CA ARG A 114 41.85 -54.11 0.46
C ARG A 114 43.30 -54.50 0.70
N ALA A 115 43.86 -55.21 -0.28
CA ALA A 115 45.30 -55.34 -0.46
C ALA A 115 45.89 -53.99 -0.87
N ILE A 116 46.90 -53.53 -0.15
CA ILE A 116 47.89 -52.54 -0.61
C ILE A 116 49.25 -52.99 -0.03
N PRO A 117 50.30 -53.16 -0.85
CA PRO A 117 51.67 -52.99 -0.40
C PRO A 117 52.05 -51.50 -0.35
#